data_AF-A0A016VLH5-F1
#
_entry.id   AF-A0A016VLH5-F1
#
_cell.length_a   1.000
_cell.length_b   1.000
_cell.length_c   1.000
_cell.angle_alpha   90.00
_cell.angle_beta   90.00
_cell.angle_gamma   90.00
#
_symmetry.space_group_name_H-M   'P 1'
#
loop_
_entity.id
_entity.type
_entity.pdbx_description
1 polymer ?
#
loop_
_entity_poly.entity_id
_entity_poly.type
_entity_poly.pdbx_seq_one_letter_code
_entity_poly.pdbx_strand_id
1 'polypeptide(L)'
;MVAKMSDAGRFACMICLPCGLSRDEIITNSDIFRTAFIDYFTSKQAAGIAVMPQTATTAGCLVHVFPPGEFPSSYLQYYSPQLYESITARQASFLFVVLTPDESSRPLTSS
;
A
#
# COMPACT_ATOMS: atom_id res chain seq x y z
N MET A 1 1.90 -4.70 -14.22
CA MET A 1 2.19 -4.14 -12.88
C MET A 1 3.69 -3.96 -12.66
N VAL A 2 4.49 -5.00 -12.91
CA VAL A 2 5.97 -4.96 -12.82
C VAL A 2 6.61 -3.88 -13.72
N ALA A 3 6.07 -3.64 -14.92
CA ALA A 3 6.60 -2.61 -15.83
C ALA A 3 6.48 -1.16 -15.30
N LYS A 4 5.52 -0.87 -14.40
CA LYS A 4 5.40 0.46 -13.77
C LYS A 4 6.38 0.65 -12.60
N MET A 5 6.98 -0.43 -12.09
CA MET A 5 7.98 -0.39 -11.02
C MET A 5 9.42 -0.25 -11.54
N SER A 6 9.61 -0.22 -12.87
CA SER A 6 10.91 -0.01 -13.52
C SER A 6 11.26 1.47 -13.72
N ASP A 7 10.29 2.39 -13.61
CA ASP A 7 10.52 3.84 -13.65
C ASP A 7 10.69 4.34 -12.20
N ALA A 8 11.88 4.12 -11.63
CA ALA A 8 12.21 4.31 -10.22
C ALA A 8 11.96 5.72 -9.66
N GLY A 9 11.59 6.70 -10.50
CA GLY A 9 11.26 8.07 -10.10
C GLY A 9 9.77 8.38 -9.94
N ARG A 10 8.87 7.42 -10.16
CA ARG A 10 7.43 7.73 -10.29
C ARG A 10 6.50 6.94 -9.40
N PHE A 11 6.98 6.27 -8.36
CA PHE A 11 6.07 5.65 -7.39
C PHE A 11 6.63 5.75 -5.98
N ALA A 12 5.72 5.78 -5.00
CA ALA A 12 6.07 5.72 -3.60
C ALA A 12 5.45 4.49 -2.97
N CYS A 13 6.23 3.76 -2.16
CA CYS A 13 5.76 2.61 -1.40
C CYS A 13 5.68 2.97 0.07
N MET A 14 4.62 2.53 0.73
CA MET A 14 4.37 2.76 2.14
C MET A 14 3.83 1.48 2.78
N ILE A 15 4.00 1.39 4.10
CA ILE A 15 3.34 0.37 4.90
C ILE A 15 2.32 1.05 5.79
N CYS A 16 1.10 0.50 5.79
CA CYS A 16 0.06 0.87 6.74
C CYS A 16 0.02 -0.18 7.86
N LEU A 17 0.04 0.30 9.10
CA LEU A 17 -0.12 -0.49 10.31
C LEU A 17 -1.36 0.01 11.05
N PRO A 18 -2.11 -0.87 11.74
CA PRO A 18 -3.19 -0.43 12.60
C PRO A 18 -2.66 0.45 13.75
N CYS A 19 -3.39 1.50 14.08
CA CYS A 19 -3.05 2.43 15.16
C CYS A 19 -4.30 2.82 15.96
N GLY A 20 -4.12 3.40 17.14
CA GLY A 20 -5.20 3.85 18.03
C GLY A 20 -4.66 4.72 19.16
N LEU A 21 -5.53 5.48 19.82
CA LEU A 21 -5.15 6.40 20.91
C LEU A 21 -5.05 5.69 22.25
N SER A 22 -5.75 4.56 22.40
CA SER A 22 -5.69 3.69 23.57
C SER A 22 -5.35 2.25 23.17
N ARG A 23 -4.96 1.43 24.15
CA ARG A 23 -4.68 0.01 23.92
C ARG A 23 -5.91 -0.73 23.38
N ASP A 24 -7.09 -0.46 23.91
CA ASP A 24 -8.33 -1.10 23.50
C ASP A 24 -8.71 -0.70 22.06
N GLU A 25 -8.48 0.57 21.69
CA GLU A 25 -8.64 1.02 20.30
C GLU A 25 -7.63 0.36 19.36
N ILE A 26 -6.36 0.20 19.77
CA ILE A 26 -5.36 -0.49 18.94
C ILE A 26 -5.79 -1.93 18.67
N ILE A 27 -6.29 -2.65 19.69
CA ILE A 27 -6.79 -4.02 19.53
C ILE A 27 -7.99 -4.03 18.58
N THR A 28 -8.98 -3.18 18.82
CA THR A 28 -10.19 -3.09 17.99
C THR A 28 -9.85 -2.74 16.53
N ASN A 29 -9.00 -1.74 16.32
CA ASN A 29 -8.57 -1.33 14.99
C ASN A 29 -7.72 -2.40 14.32
N SER A 30 -6.93 -3.17 15.07
CA SER A 30 -6.17 -4.31 14.52
C SER A 30 -7.09 -5.43 14.03
N ASP A 31 -8.15 -5.73 14.78
CA ASP A 31 -9.13 -6.75 14.39
C ASP A 31 -9.95 -6.31 13.17
N ILE A 32 -10.38 -5.05 13.13
CA ILE A 32 -11.05 -4.46 11.95
C ILE A 32 -10.10 -4.46 10.76
N PHE A 33 -8.84 -4.04 10.95
CA PHE A 33 -7.84 -4.01 9.90
C PHE A 33 -7.60 -5.40 9.29
N ARG A 34 -7.53 -6.45 10.14
CA ARG A 34 -7.38 -7.82 9.66
C ARG A 34 -8.61 -8.29 8.90
N THR A 35 -9.79 -8.18 9.49
CA THR A 35 -11.01 -8.77 8.94
C THR A 35 -11.56 -8.01 7.73
N ALA A 36 -11.60 -6.68 7.80
CA ALA A 36 -12.20 -5.85 6.76
C ALA A 36 -11.28 -5.64 5.55
N PHE A 37 -9.96 -5.67 5.74
CA PHE A 37 -9.00 -5.43 4.65
C PHE A 37 -8.17 -6.66 4.30
N ILE A 38 -7.39 -7.21 5.25
CA ILE A 38 -6.47 -8.31 4.94
C ILE A 38 -7.23 -9.55 4.47
N ASP A 39 -8.19 -10.03 5.26
CA ASP A 39 -8.95 -11.24 4.95
C ASP A 39 -9.81 -11.03 3.70
N TYR A 40 -10.40 -9.84 3.56
CA TYR A 40 -11.17 -9.47 2.37
C TYR A 40 -10.32 -9.51 1.09
N PHE A 41 -9.20 -8.80 1.05
CA PHE A 41 -8.34 -8.76 -0.15
C PHE A 41 -7.72 -10.13 -0.44
N THR A 42 -7.31 -10.86 0.59
CA THR A 42 -6.75 -12.22 0.45
C THR A 42 -7.78 -13.18 -0.12
N SER A 43 -9.02 -13.18 0.39
CA SER A 43 -10.08 -14.06 -0.11
C SER A 43 -10.48 -13.73 -1.56
N LYS A 44 -10.46 -12.44 -1.93
CA LYS A 44 -10.77 -11.99 -3.28
C LYS A 44 -9.62 -12.12 -4.27
N GLN A 45 -8.41 -12.45 -3.79
CA GLN A 45 -7.19 -12.45 -4.60
C GLN A 45 -7.02 -11.13 -5.38
N ALA A 46 -7.34 -10.02 -4.73
CA ALA A 46 -7.44 -8.71 -5.36
C ALA A 46 -6.63 -7.67 -4.58
N ALA A 47 -6.13 -6.67 -5.29
CA ALA A 47 -5.60 -5.45 -4.70
C ALA A 47 -6.70 -4.39 -4.64
N GLY A 48 -6.74 -3.61 -3.55
CA GLY A 48 -7.57 -2.42 -3.48
C GLY A 48 -7.01 -1.35 -4.42
N ILE A 49 -7.87 -0.66 -5.16
CA ILE A 49 -7.49 0.48 -5.99
C ILE A 49 -8.35 1.67 -5.56
N ALA A 50 -7.70 2.78 -5.23
CA ALA A 50 -8.37 4.05 -4.97
C ALA A 50 -7.74 5.15 -5.83
N VAL A 51 -8.58 6.07 -6.32
CA VAL A 51 -8.13 7.25 -7.05
C VAL A 51 -8.08 8.40 -6.06
N MET A 52 -6.90 8.96 -5.84
CA MET A 52 -6.73 10.22 -5.14
C MET A 52 -6.84 11.35 -6.17
N PRO A 53 -7.86 12.23 -6.05
CA PRO A 53 -8.04 13.31 -6.99
C PRO A 53 -6.89 14.32 -6.87
N GLN A 54 -6.61 15.01 -7.97
CA GLN A 54 -5.72 16.17 -7.95
C GLN A 54 -6.31 17.24 -7.04
N THR A 55 -5.48 17.83 -6.18
CA THR A 55 -5.81 19.01 -5.39
C THR A 55 -5.03 20.21 -5.89
N ALA A 56 -5.24 21.40 -5.30
CA ALA A 56 -4.46 22.59 -5.63
C ALA A 56 -2.95 22.40 -5.36
N THR A 57 -2.57 21.49 -4.47
CA THR A 57 -1.18 21.29 -4.04
C THR A 57 -0.62 19.90 -4.36
N THR A 58 -1.45 18.94 -4.77
CA THR A 58 -1.03 17.55 -5.03
C THR A 58 -1.55 17.06 -6.38
N ALA A 59 -0.68 16.44 -7.18
CA ALA A 59 -1.09 15.73 -8.38
C ALA A 59 -2.00 14.54 -8.04
N GLY A 60 -2.90 14.18 -8.96
CA GLY A 60 -3.72 12.98 -8.82
C GLY A 60 -2.85 11.73 -8.81
N CYS A 61 -3.23 10.74 -7.99
CA CYS A 61 -2.52 9.47 -7.94
C CYS A 61 -3.47 8.28 -7.76
N LEU A 62 -3.06 7.14 -8.30
CA LEU A 62 -3.67 5.84 -8.04
C LEU A 62 -2.97 5.19 -6.86
N VAL A 63 -3.77 4.82 -5.87
CA VAL A 63 -3.36 4.10 -4.66
C VAL A 63 -3.69 2.63 -4.86
N HIS A 64 -2.66 1.78 -4.84
CA HIS A 64 -2.80 0.33 -4.88
C HIS A 64 -2.54 -0.22 -3.49
N VAL A 65 -3.47 -1.00 -2.95
CA VAL A 65 -3.42 -1.56 -1.60
C VAL A 65 -3.35 -3.08 -1.71
N PHE A 66 -2.27 -3.66 -1.18
CA PHE A 66 -2.04 -5.10 -1.21
C PHE A 66 -2.08 -5.68 0.22
N PRO A 67 -2.76 -6.82 0.44
CA PRO A 67 -2.60 -7.59 1.66
C PRO A 67 -1.18 -8.19 1.73
N PRO A 68 -0.73 -8.65 2.91
CA PRO A 68 0.50 -9.43 3.03
C PRO A 68 0.48 -10.62 2.06
N GLY A 69 1.60 -10.85 1.37
CA GLY A 69 1.72 -11.91 0.37
C GLY A 69 3.11 -11.94 -0.25
N GLU A 70 3.32 -12.76 -1.28
CA GLU A 70 4.64 -12.91 -1.91
C GLU A 70 5.18 -11.59 -2.48
N PHE A 71 4.32 -10.83 -3.17
CA PHE A 71 4.74 -9.57 -3.80
C PHE A 71 5.22 -8.53 -2.77
N PRO A 72 4.42 -8.13 -1.76
CA PRO A 72 4.91 -7.21 -0.73
C PRO A 72 6.09 -7.77 0.06
N SER A 73 6.11 -9.06 0.38
CA SER A 73 7.19 -9.66 1.17
C SER A 73 8.51 -9.61 0.41
N SER A 74 8.52 -9.98 -0.87
CA SER A 74 9.72 -9.95 -1.71
C SER A 74 10.24 -8.52 -1.89
N TYR A 75 9.32 -7.56 -2.09
CA TYR A 75 9.68 -6.15 -2.20
C TYR A 75 10.33 -5.64 -0.91
N LEU A 76 9.72 -5.91 0.25
CA LEU A 76 10.24 -5.44 1.53
C LEU A 76 11.56 -6.13 1.91
N GLN A 77 11.71 -7.43 1.66
CA GLN A 77 12.98 -8.13 1.87
C GLN A 77 14.12 -7.53 1.04
N TYR A 78 13.83 -7.13 -0.20
CA TYR A 78 14.84 -6.55 -1.08
C TYR A 78 15.17 -5.09 -0.73
N TYR A 79 14.16 -4.24 -0.54
CA TYR A 79 14.35 -2.78 -0.36
C TYR A 79 14.48 -2.33 1.10
N SER A 80 13.92 -3.07 2.06
CA SER A 80 13.95 -2.71 3.48
C SER A 80 13.89 -3.96 4.40
N PRO A 81 14.96 -4.79 4.41
CA PRO A 81 14.96 -6.05 5.14
C PRO A 81 14.74 -5.87 6.65
N GLN A 82 15.31 -4.82 7.25
CA GLN A 82 15.14 -4.53 8.69
C GLN A 82 13.68 -4.24 9.08
N LEU A 83 12.95 -3.54 8.21
CA LEU A 83 11.54 -3.25 8.40
C LEU A 83 10.72 -4.55 8.29
N TYR A 84 11.03 -5.38 7.29
CA TYR A 84 10.38 -6.67 7.11
C TYR A 84 10.59 -7.61 8.30
N GLU A 85 11.82 -7.69 8.81
CA GLU A 85 12.17 -8.45 10.01
C GLU A 85 11.39 -7.93 11.23
N SER A 86 11.32 -6.60 11.41
CA SER A 86 10.59 -5.99 12.54
C SER A 86 9.10 -6.32 12.53
N ILE A 87 8.47 -6.32 11.35
CA ILE A 87 7.04 -6.66 11.18
C ILE A 87 6.83 -8.15 11.46
N THR A 88 7.68 -9.00 10.89
CA THR A 88 7.57 -10.46 11.01
C THR A 88 7.82 -10.91 12.45
N ALA A 89 8.84 -10.37 13.12
CA ALA A 89 9.16 -10.68 14.52
C ALA A 89 8.02 -10.31 15.48
N ARG A 90 7.27 -9.26 15.16
CA ARG A 90 6.11 -8.81 15.95
C ARG A 90 4.79 -9.45 15.53
N GLN A 91 4.80 -10.30 14.50
CA GLN A 91 3.59 -10.85 13.86
C GLN A 91 2.55 -9.77 13.55
N ALA A 92 3.03 -8.60 13.12
CA ALA A 92 2.18 -7.44 12.90
C ALA A 92 1.43 -7.56 11.57
N SER A 93 0.13 -7.34 11.61
CA SER A 93 -0.69 -7.14 10.42
C SER A 93 -0.30 -5.85 9.70
N PHE A 94 -0.11 -5.91 8.38
CA PHE A 94 0.23 -4.73 7.58
C PHE A 94 -0.49 -4.74 6.23
N LEU A 95 -0.61 -3.58 5.61
CA LEU A 95 -0.98 -3.43 4.21
C LEU A 95 0.17 -2.74 3.47
N PHE A 96 0.46 -3.21 2.27
CA PHE A 96 1.47 -2.61 1.40
C PHE A 96 0.79 -1.69 0.41
N VAL A 97 1.13 -0.41 0.46
CA VAL A 97 0.49 0.63 -0.35
C VAL A 97 1.48 1.17 -1.37
N VAL A 98 1.07 1.19 -2.63
CA VAL A 98 1.86 1.74 -3.73
C VAL A 98 1.10 2.92 -4.34
N LEU A 99 1.71 4.09 -4.31
CA LEU A 99 1.21 5.28 -4.98
C LEU A 99 1.86 5.39 -6.35
N THR A 100 1.04 5.45 -7.39
CA THR A 100 1.48 5.71 -8.77
C THR A 100 0.77 6.94 -9.30
N PRO A 101 1.42 7.84 -10.05
CA PRO A 101 0.78 9.01 -10.62
C PRO A 101 -0.38 8.59 -11.51
N ASP A 102 -1.44 9.38 -11.46
CA ASP A 102 -2.57 9.21 -12.36
C ASP A 102 -2.18 9.74 -13.75
N GLU A 103 -1.92 8.85 -14.70
CA GLU A 103 -1.53 9.26 -16.06
C GLU A 103 -2.70 9.80 -16.88
N SER A 104 -3.93 9.77 -16.36
CA SER A 104 -5.12 10.30 -17.03
C SER A 104 -5.13 11.83 -17.12
N SER A 105 -4.35 12.52 -16.28
CA SER A 105 -4.23 13.98 -16.22
C SER A 105 -3.06 14.54 -17.03
N ARG A 106 -2.41 13.73 -17.89
CA ARG A 106 -1.40 14.26 -18.82
C ARG A 106 -2.06 15.15 -19.88
N PRO A 107 -1.66 16.43 -20.04
CA PRO A 107 -1.94 17.12 -21.28
C PRO A 107 -1.29 16.33 -22.41
N LEU A 108 -2.06 16.08 -23.47
CA LEU A 108 -1.56 15.51 -24.73
C LEU A 108 -0.49 16.47 -25.28
N THR A 109 0.77 16.28 -24.92
CA THR A 109 1.85 16.84 -25.72
C THR A 109 1.92 15.97 -26.97
N SER A 110 1.17 16.38 -27.99
CA SER A 110 1.34 15.90 -29.36
C SER A 110 2.79 16.12 -29.80
N SER A 111 3.27 15.13 -30.55
CA SER A 111 4.50 15.05 -31.35
C SER A 111 5.13 16.36 -31.79
#